data_AF-A9M4P0-F1
#
_entry.id   AF-A9M4P0-F1
#
_cell.length_a   1.000
_cell.length_b   1.000
_cell.length_c   1.000
_cell.angle_alpha   90.00
_cell.angle_beta   90.00
_cell.angle_gamma   90.00
#
_symmetry.space_group_name_H-M   'P 1'
#
loop_
_entity.id
_entity.type
_entity.pdbx_description
1 polymer ?
#
loop_
_entity_poly.entity_id
_entity_poly.type
_entity_poly.pdbx_seq_one_letter_code
_entity_poly.pdbx_strand_id
1 'polypeptide(L)'
;MEKLRGVVNKVRFSTEVSGGENNTSTSHVAVFEIDKRPVELKLPGSIILDNGDEVLLAGKVKKGLFKALAYKNFTNNVSGKGGVISHMLLGVIFTIVGLVTIPFGIGLIFAPAGIYMIWYSQQLSKAYKVVTSGV
;
A
#
# COMPACT_ATOMS: atom_id res chain seq x y z
N MET A 1 8.69 6.37 4.39
CA MET A 1 8.24 4.96 4.50
C MET A 1 9.15 4.31 5.48
N GLU A 2 8.62 3.41 6.28
CA GLU A 2 9.38 2.65 7.27
C GLU A 2 9.42 1.19 6.82
N LYS A 3 10.57 0.55 7.01
CA LYS A 3 10.73 -0.90 6.85
C LYS A 3 10.70 -1.53 8.23
N LEU A 4 10.05 -2.67 8.34
CA LEU A 4 10.05 -3.47 9.56
C LEU A 4 10.40 -4.90 9.18
N ARG A 5 11.55 -5.39 9.65
CA ARG A 5 11.95 -6.79 9.51
C ARG A 5 11.88 -7.44 10.87
N GLY A 6 11.35 -8.64 10.93
CA GLY A 6 11.39 -9.43 12.15
C GLY A 6 10.53 -10.68 12.06
N VAL A 7 10.33 -11.30 13.22
CA VAL A 7 9.55 -12.53 13.35
C VAL A 7 8.11 -12.20 13.69
N VAL A 8 7.21 -12.76 12.91
CA VAL A 8 5.77 -12.63 13.08
C VAL A 8 5.31 -13.33 14.35
N ASN A 9 4.54 -12.62 15.17
CA ASN A 9 3.91 -13.15 16.37
C ASN A 9 2.42 -12.79 16.44
N LYS A 10 1.62 -13.64 17.08
CA LYS A 10 0.17 -13.45 17.32
C LYS A 10 -0.64 -13.06 16.08
N VAL A 11 -0.44 -13.76 14.97
CA VAL A 11 -1.22 -13.59 13.75
C VAL A 11 -2.71 -13.79 13.98
N ARG A 12 -3.49 -12.85 13.44
CA ARG A 12 -4.94 -12.90 13.34
C ARG A 12 -5.36 -12.49 11.94
N PHE A 13 -6.13 -13.36 11.29
CA PHE A 13 -6.73 -13.07 10.00
C PHE A 13 -8.16 -12.57 10.17
N SER A 14 -8.55 -11.64 9.32
CA SER A 14 -9.90 -11.11 9.20
C SER A 14 -10.20 -10.82 7.73
N THR A 15 -11.47 -10.70 7.40
CA THR A 15 -11.93 -10.38 6.05
C THR A 15 -12.82 -9.16 6.16
N GLU A 16 -12.50 -8.13 5.39
CA GLU A 16 -13.27 -6.90 5.30
C GLU A 16 -13.96 -6.90 3.93
N VAL A 17 -15.27 -7.07 3.94
CA VAL A 17 -16.11 -6.99 2.74
C VAL A 17 -16.69 -5.59 2.67
N SER A 18 -16.44 -4.89 1.57
CA SER A 18 -16.99 -3.57 1.30
C SER A 18 -17.76 -3.65 -0.01
N GLY A 19 -19.07 -3.46 0.02
CA GLY A 19 -19.91 -3.55 -1.18
C GLY A 19 -21.16 -2.69 -1.11
N GLY A 20 -21.56 -2.19 -2.29
CA GLY A 20 -22.84 -1.54 -2.54
C GLY A 20 -23.60 -2.29 -3.64
N GLU A 21 -24.80 -1.82 -3.99
CA GLU A 21 -25.81 -2.53 -4.80
C GLU A 21 -25.31 -3.20 -6.10
N ASN A 22 -24.24 -2.70 -6.73
CA ASN A 22 -23.66 -3.25 -7.97
C ASN A 22 -22.17 -3.62 -7.90
N ASN A 23 -21.49 -3.53 -6.75
CA ASN A 23 -20.07 -3.86 -6.68
C ASN A 23 -19.64 -4.29 -5.27
N THR A 24 -19.08 -5.50 -5.14
CA THR A 24 -18.58 -6.06 -3.88
C THR A 24 -17.08 -6.27 -3.98
N SER A 25 -16.32 -5.61 -3.10
CA SER A 25 -14.87 -5.76 -2.98
C SER A 25 -14.54 -6.44 -1.66
N THR A 26 -13.83 -7.56 -1.73
CA THR A 26 -13.33 -8.30 -0.56
C THR A 26 -11.87 -7.95 -0.35
N SER A 27 -11.51 -7.57 0.87
CA SER A 27 -10.12 -7.38 1.31
C SER A 27 -9.80 -8.32 2.46
N HIS A 28 -8.67 -8.99 2.39
CA HIS A 28 -8.12 -9.79 3.48
C HIS A 28 -7.23 -8.91 4.35
N VAL A 29 -7.43 -8.98 5.67
CA VAL A 29 -6.68 -8.23 6.67
C VAL A 29 -5.97 -9.21 7.58
N ALA A 30 -4.67 -9.02 7.79
CA ALA A 30 -3.91 -9.72 8.81
C ALA A 30 -3.38 -8.70 9.83
N VAL A 31 -3.60 -8.99 11.12
CA VAL A 31 -3.07 -8.22 12.24
C VAL A 31 -2.12 -9.10 13.02
N PHE A 32 -0.91 -8.62 13.26
CA PHE A 32 0.14 -9.38 13.95
C PHE A 32 1.11 -8.44 14.66
N GLU A 33 2.03 -9.00 15.44
CA GLU A 33 3.05 -8.26 16.19
C GLU A 33 4.45 -8.62 15.66
N ILE A 34 5.33 -7.63 15.50
CA ILE A 34 6.77 -7.82 15.28
C ILE A 34 7.51 -6.97 16.29
N ASP A 35 8.43 -7.57 17.05
CA ASP A 35 9.19 -6.89 18.11
C ASP A 35 8.31 -6.07 19.06
N LYS A 36 7.16 -6.65 19.45
CA LYS A 36 6.11 -6.02 20.30
C LYS A 36 5.43 -4.80 19.68
N ARG A 37 5.61 -4.55 18.37
CA ARG A 37 4.91 -3.50 17.63
C ARG A 37 3.72 -4.11 16.88
N PRO A 38 2.50 -3.58 17.04
CA PRO A 38 1.35 -4.05 16.29
C PRO A 38 1.44 -3.60 14.82
N VAL A 39 1.16 -4.54 13.92
CA VAL A 39 1.20 -4.39 12.47
C VAL A 39 -0.15 -4.79 11.89
N GLU A 40 -0.65 -4.00 10.95
CA GLU A 40 -1.85 -4.28 10.16
C GLU A 40 -1.46 -4.37 8.68
N LEU A 41 -1.80 -5.48 8.03
CA LEU A 41 -1.57 -5.76 6.62
C LEU A 41 -2.93 -5.99 5.95
N LYS A 42 -3.28 -5.18 4.95
CA LYS A 42 -4.54 -5.31 4.19
C LYS A 42 -4.24 -5.53 2.71
N LEU A 43 -4.69 -6.65 2.15
CA LEU A 43 -4.47 -7.06 0.76
C LEU A 43 -5.81 -7.48 0.11
N PRO A 44 -6.00 -7.23 -1.20
CA PRO A 44 -7.16 -7.75 -1.93
C PRO A 44 -7.08 -9.27 -2.18
N GLY A 45 -5.90 -9.88 -2.06
CA GLY A 45 -5.69 -11.33 -2.19
C GLY A 45 -5.32 -11.98 -0.87
N SER A 46 -5.24 -13.31 -0.86
CA SER A 46 -4.86 -14.10 0.31
C SER A 46 -3.49 -13.71 0.86
N ILE A 47 -3.41 -13.64 2.19
CA ILE A 47 -2.17 -13.39 2.93
C ILE A 47 -1.64 -14.75 3.41
N ILE A 48 -0.41 -15.11 3.05
CA ILE A 48 0.24 -16.36 3.44
C ILE A 48 1.38 -16.02 4.41
N LEU A 49 1.12 -16.20 5.70
CA LEU A 49 2.00 -15.75 6.78
C LEU A 49 1.63 -16.47 8.08
N ASP A 50 2.60 -17.10 8.73
CA ASP A 50 2.39 -17.85 9.97
C ASP A 50 3.19 -17.27 11.14
N ASN A 51 2.83 -17.66 12.36
CA ASN A 51 3.60 -17.32 13.55
C ASN A 51 4.98 -17.99 13.47
N GLY A 52 6.04 -17.21 13.72
CA GLY A 52 7.42 -17.67 13.59
C GLY A 52 8.03 -17.38 12.22
N ASP A 53 7.26 -16.91 11.24
CA ASP A 53 7.80 -16.54 9.94
C ASP A 53 8.68 -15.29 10.02
N GLU A 54 9.82 -15.34 9.32
CA GLU A 54 10.66 -14.17 9.15
C GLU A 54 10.18 -13.36 7.95
N VAL A 55 9.80 -12.11 8.21
CA VAL A 55 9.18 -11.26 7.19
C VAL A 55 9.81 -9.87 7.15
N LEU A 56 9.78 -9.28 5.96
CA LEU A 56 10.09 -7.87 5.74
C LEU A 56 8.84 -7.15 5.25
N LEU A 57 8.49 -6.08 5.95
CA LEU A 57 7.32 -5.26 5.70
C LEU A 57 7.75 -3.85 5.33
N ALA A 58 6.99 -3.23 4.43
CA ALA A 58 7.15 -1.83 4.08
C ALA A 58 5.83 -1.09 4.25
N GLY A 59 5.85 0.01 5.00
CA GLY A 59 4.62 0.68 5.41
C GLY A 59 4.83 2.09 5.95
N LYS A 60 3.80 2.57 6.66
CA LYS A 60 3.80 3.82 7.41
C LYS A 60 3.17 3.58 8.77
N VAL A 61 3.75 4.18 9.82
CA VAL A 61 3.12 4.22 11.15
C VAL A 61 2.05 5.30 11.16
N LYS A 62 0.83 4.96 11.56
CA LYS A 62 -0.27 5.91 11.74
C LYS A 62 -0.94 5.62 13.08
N LYS A 63 -0.98 6.61 13.97
CA LYS A 63 -1.57 6.48 15.32
C LYS A 63 -1.02 5.30 16.14
N GLY A 64 0.29 5.05 16.07
CA GLY A 64 0.95 3.95 16.81
C GLY A 64 0.80 2.55 16.20
N LEU A 65 0.03 2.40 15.12
CA LEU A 65 -0.12 1.16 14.37
C LEU A 65 0.72 1.19 13.09
N PHE A 66 1.52 0.15 12.85
CA PHE A 66 2.28 0.03 11.61
C PHE A 66 1.37 -0.53 10.51
N LYS A 67 0.96 0.32 9.56
CA LYS A 67 0.18 -0.13 8.40
C LYS A 67 1.14 -0.57 7.30
N ALA A 68 1.23 -1.88 7.11
CA ALA A 68 2.01 -2.50 6.06
C ALA A 68 1.25 -2.46 4.73
N LEU A 69 1.96 -2.08 3.67
CA LEU A 69 1.43 -1.99 2.30
C LEU A 69 1.96 -3.13 1.42
N ALA A 70 3.09 -3.71 1.79
CA ALA A 70 3.70 -4.85 1.14
C ALA A 70 4.43 -5.70 2.17
N TYR A 71 4.49 -7.01 1.91
CA TYR A 71 5.26 -7.95 2.72
C TYR A 71 6.03 -8.93 1.83
N LYS A 72 7.18 -9.36 2.33
CA LYS A 72 7.93 -10.50 1.82
C LYS A 72 8.17 -11.46 2.97
N ASN A 73 7.75 -12.70 2.79
CA ASN A 73 8.00 -13.81 3.70
C ASN A 73 9.22 -14.57 3.21
N PHE A 74 10.26 -14.66 4.05
CA PHE A 74 11.50 -15.38 3.70
C PHE A 74 11.38 -16.88 3.96
N THR A 75 10.56 -17.30 4.94
CA THR A 75 10.34 -18.71 5.27
C THR A 75 9.63 -19.44 4.14
N ASN A 76 8.50 -18.90 3.68
CA ASN A 76 7.68 -19.52 2.63
C ASN A 76 8.04 -19.04 1.21
N ASN A 77 9.00 -18.11 1.09
CA ASN A 77 9.40 -17.46 -0.17
C ASN A 77 8.24 -16.76 -0.91
N VAL A 78 7.17 -16.39 -0.20
CA VAL A 78 6.00 -15.71 -0.77
C VAL A 78 6.13 -14.20 -0.58
N SER A 79 5.74 -13.43 -1.59
CA SER A 79 5.61 -11.97 -1.49
C SER A 79 4.21 -11.53 -1.88
N GLY A 80 3.64 -10.58 -1.14
CA GLY A 80 2.34 -10.00 -1.45
C GLY A 80 2.37 -8.48 -1.37
N LYS A 81 1.62 -7.84 -2.27
CA LYS A 81 1.55 -6.38 -2.40
C LYS A 81 0.08 -5.94 -2.33
N GLY A 82 -0.19 -4.88 -1.57
CA GLY A 82 -1.52 -4.27 -1.52
C GLY A 82 -1.98 -3.81 -2.89
N GLY A 83 -3.28 -3.53 -3.04
CA GLY A 83 -3.88 -3.04 -4.27
C GLY A 83 -3.38 -1.65 -4.67
N VAL A 84 -2.14 -1.56 -5.15
CA VAL A 84 -1.48 -0.34 -5.63
C VAL A 84 -1.85 -0.05 -7.09
N ILE A 85 -2.24 -1.08 -7.84
CA ILE A 85 -2.54 -1.01 -9.27
C ILE A 85 -3.79 -0.15 -9.56
N SER A 86 -4.83 -0.22 -8.73
CA SER A 86 -6.06 0.55 -8.93
C SER A 86 -5.85 2.05 -8.81
N HIS A 87 -5.07 2.49 -7.81
CA HIS A 87 -4.78 3.92 -7.60
C HIS A 87 -3.81 4.48 -8.64
N MET A 88 -2.87 3.65 -9.12
CA MET A 88 -1.96 4.04 -10.19
C MET A 88 -2.69 4.20 -11.53
N LEU A 89 -3.56 3.26 -11.89
CA LEU A 89 -4.40 3.36 -13.10
C LEU A 89 -5.34 4.57 -13.03
N LEU A 90 -6.02 4.76 -11.90
CA LEU A 90 -6.94 5.89 -11.73
C LEU A 90 -6.20 7.23 -11.78
N GLY A 91 -5.00 7.30 -11.20
CA GLY A 91 -4.15 8.50 -11.26
C GLY A 91 -3.66 8.83 -12.68
N VAL A 92 -3.31 7.80 -13.48
CA VAL A 92 -2.95 7.98 -14.89
C VAL A 92 -4.15 8.48 -15.69
N ILE A 93 -5.34 7.90 -15.49
CA ILE A 93 -6.57 8.32 -16.17
C ILE A 93 -6.91 9.78 -15.84
N PHE A 94 -6.91 10.15 -14.56
CA PHE A 94 -7.18 11.53 -14.14
C PHE A 94 -6.17 12.54 -14.69
N THR A 95 -4.90 12.14 -14.82
CA THR A 95 -3.85 13.01 -15.39
C THR A 95 -4.06 13.22 -16.89
N ILE A 96 -4.40 12.16 -17.63
CA ILE A 96 -4.66 12.25 -19.08
C ILE A 96 -5.94 13.05 -19.35
N VAL A 97 -7.03 12.76 -18.64
CA VAL A 97 -8.30 13.51 -18.78
C VAL A 97 -8.13 14.98 -18.36
N GLY A 98 -7.36 15.24 -17.30
CA GLY A 98 -7.02 16.59 -16.86
C GLY A 98 -6.20 17.37 -17.89
N LEU A 99 -5.29 16.71 -18.62
CA LEU A 99 -4.48 17.35 -19.66
C LEU A 99 -5.30 17.67 -20.93
N VAL A 100 -6.20 16.77 -21.31
CA VAL A 100 -7.09 16.93 -22.48
C VAL A 100 -8.12 18.04 -22.28
N THR A 101 -8.50 18.33 -21.03
CA THR A 101 -9.51 19.36 -20.70
C THR A 101 -8.93 20.76 -20.46
N ILE A 102 -7.61 20.94 -20.59
CA ILE A 102 -6.92 22.25 -20.54
C ILE A 102 -7.50 23.31 -21.51
N PRO A 103 -7.84 22.99 -22.77
CA PRO A 103 -8.40 23.96 -23.72
C PRO A 103 -9.77 24.52 -23.30
N PHE A 104 -10.47 23.83 -22.39
CA PHE A 104 -11.79 24.23 -21.89
C PHE A 104 -11.75 25.06 -20.60
N GLY A 105 -10.56 25.51 -20.17
CA GLY A 105 -10.39 26.40 -18.99
C GLY A 105 -10.40 25.69 -17.64
N ILE A 106 -10.85 24.44 -17.57
CA ILE A 106 -10.92 23.63 -16.33
C ILE A 106 -9.51 23.16 -15.89
N GLY A 107 -8.60 22.94 -16.85
CA GLY A 107 -7.25 22.45 -16.59
C GLY A 107 -6.33 23.42 -15.83
N LEU A 108 -6.69 24.71 -15.71
CA LEU A 108 -5.92 25.71 -14.95
C LEU A 108 -5.91 25.43 -13.43
N ILE A 109 -6.94 24.75 -12.91
CA ILE A 109 -7.01 24.32 -11.51
C ILE A 109 -6.45 22.90 -11.35
N PHE A 110 -6.68 22.04 -12.35
CA PHE A 110 -6.23 20.65 -12.33
C PHE A 110 -4.72 20.47 -12.58
N ALA A 111 -4.08 21.32 -13.38
CA ALA A 111 -2.65 21.22 -13.66
C ALA A 111 -1.76 21.49 -12.42
N PRO A 112 -2.01 22.52 -11.58
CA PRO A 112 -1.31 22.69 -10.31
C PRO A 112 -1.53 21.52 -9.34
N ALA A 113 -2.76 21.00 -9.28
CA ALA A 113 -3.10 19.83 -8.45
C ALA A 113 -2.35 18.57 -8.92
N GLY A 114 -2.26 18.36 -10.25
CA GLY A 114 -1.50 17.28 -10.86
C GLY A 114 0.01 17.40 -10.61
N ILE A 115 0.57 18.60 -10.74
CA ILE A 115 1.98 18.89 -10.42
C ILE A 115 2.28 18.61 -8.94
N TYR A 116 1.38 19.00 -8.02
CA TYR A 116 1.50 18.66 -6.60
C TYR A 116 1.48 17.15 -6.36
N MET A 117 0.60 16.43 -7.06
CA MET A 117 0.50 14.97 -6.96
C MET A 117 1.76 14.26 -7.49
N ILE A 118 2.37 14.76 -8.57
CA ILE A 118 3.65 14.24 -9.10
C ILE A 118 4.78 14.47 -8.10
N TRP A 119 4.81 15.63 -7.44
CA TRP A 119 5.81 15.92 -6.41
C TRP A 119 5.66 14.98 -5.20
N TYR A 120 4.42 14.74 -4.78
CA TYR A 120 4.10 13.76 -3.74
C TYR A 120 4.48 12.32 -4.16
N SER A 121 4.30 11.96 -5.43
CA SER A 121 4.68 10.67 -5.99
C SER A 121 6.21 10.47 -6.03
N GLN A 122 6.99 11.51 -6.35
CA GLN A 122 8.45 11.42 -6.29
C GLN A 122 8.96 11.21 -4.85
N GLN A 123 8.30 11.77 -3.84
CA GLN A 123 8.61 11.45 -2.44
C GLN A 123 8.35 9.97 -2.11
N LEU A 124 7.28 9.39 -2.67
CA LEU A 124 6.97 7.96 -2.53
C LEU A 124 8.01 7.07 -3.24
N SER A 125 8.45 7.43 -4.43
CA SER A 125 9.50 6.69 -5.15
C SER A 125 10.87 6.80 -4.49
N LYS A 126 11.24 7.96 -3.94
CA LYS A 126 12.48 8.11 -3.14
C LYS A 126 12.43 7.21 -1.90
N ALA A 127 11.28 7.15 -1.24
CA ALA A 127 11.07 6.25 -0.12
C ALA A 127 11.18 4.76 -0.53
N TYR A 128 10.64 4.39 -1.69
CA TYR A 128 10.76 3.06 -2.28
C TYR A 128 12.19 2.72 -2.74
N LYS A 129 12.99 3.72 -3.08
CA LYS A 129 14.40 3.52 -3.46
C LYS A 129 15.27 3.25 -2.23
N VAL A 130 15.09 3.99 -1.15
CA VAL A 130 15.70 3.70 0.17
C VAL A 130 15.25 2.31 0.70
N VAL A 131 14.00 1.95 0.38
CA VAL A 131 13.46 0.59 0.22
C VAL A 131 14.42 -0.54 -0.15
N THR A 132 15.14 -0.28 -1.23
CA THR A 132 15.63 -1.30 -2.15
C THR A 132 17.13 -1.15 -2.41
N SER A 133 17.70 0.03 -2.15
CA SER A 133 19.13 0.35 -2.24
C SER A 133 19.89 0.20 -0.91
N GLY A 134 19.24 -0.34 0.12
CA GLY A 134 19.89 -0.73 1.38
C GLY A 134 20.23 -2.22 1.37
N VAL A 135 20.70 -2.71 0.21
CA VAL A 135 21.38 -3.98 -0.01
C VAL A 135 22.82 -3.63 -0.33
#